data_AF-Q97UV7-F1
#
_entry.id   AF-Q97UV7-F1
#
_cell.length_a   1.000
_cell.length_b   1.000
_cell.length_c   1.000
_cell.angle_alpha   90.00
_cell.angle_beta   90.00
_cell.angle_gamma   90.00
#
_symmetry.space_group_name_H-M   'P 1'
#
loop_
_entity.id
_entity.type
_entity.pdbx_description
1 polymer ?
#
loop_
_entity_poly.entity_id
_entity_poly.type
_entity_poly.pdbx_seq_one_letter_code
_entity_poly.pdbx_strand_id
1 'polypeptide(L)' 'MEKVVIKKVDDQRRIVIPKEWRAGFDTEDLIMVLKDDRIEIYPKVSNVSKLIDSVEVDELPDDWHELKRKIYRL' A
#
# COMPACT_ATOMS: atom_id res chain seq x y z
N MET A 1 -1.54 18.44 2.62
CA MET A 1 -1.90 19.42 1.58
C MET A 1 -2.90 18.74 0.66
N GLU A 2 -4.10 19.30 0.51
CA GLU A 2 -5.18 18.70 -0.29
C GLU A 2 -5.08 19.18 -1.74
N LYS A 3 -5.08 18.26 -2.71
CA LYS A 3 -5.02 18.58 -4.15
C LYS A 3 -6.30 18.10 -4.81
N VAL A 4 -7.16 19.04 -5.20
CA VAL A 4 -8.44 18.75 -5.86
C VAL A 4 -8.28 18.91 -7.37
N VAL A 5 -8.76 17.92 -8.13
CA VAL A 5 -8.77 17.97 -9.60
C VAL A 5 -10.18 17.59 -10.08
N ILE A 6 -10.80 18.48 -10.85
CA ILE A 6 -12.10 18.22 -11.48
C ILE A 6 -11.85 17.70 -12.90
N LYS A 7 -12.29 16.48 -13.18
CA LYS A 7 -12.24 15.89 -14.52
C LYS A 7 -13.62 15.43 -14.96
N LYS A 8 -13.87 15.56 -16.27
CA LYS A 8 -14.98 14.83 -16.90
C LYS A 8 -14.65 13.36 -16.95
N VAL A 9 -15.69 12.54 -16.83
CA VAL A 9 -15.63 11.11 -17.08
C VAL A 9 -15.32 10.89 -18.56
N ASP A 10 -14.55 9.84 -18.88
CA ASP A 10 -14.28 9.52 -20.28
C ASP A 10 -15.53 8.98 -21.01
N ASP A 11 -15.41 8.79 -22.31
CA ASP A 11 -16.52 8.35 -23.17
C ASP A 11 -17.05 6.94 -22.80
N GLN A 12 -16.25 6.16 -22.07
CA GLN A 12 -16.61 4.83 -21.55
C GLN A 12 -17.12 4.86 -20.11
N ARG A 13 -17.40 6.06 -19.57
CA ARG A 13 -17.83 6.30 -18.19
C ARG A 13 -16.81 5.88 -17.12
N ARG A 14 -15.51 5.92 -17.43
CA ARG A 14 -14.42 5.63 -16.49
C ARG A 14 -13.82 6.90 -15.90
N ILE A 15 -13.35 6.79 -14.65
CA ILE A 15 -12.61 7.83 -13.96
C ILE A 15 -11.12 7.64 -14.24
N VAL A 16 -10.46 8.66 -14.79
CA VAL A 16 -9.03 8.61 -15.10
C VAL A 16 -8.23 9.22 -13.95
N ILE A 17 -7.48 8.39 -13.24
CA ILE A 17 -6.56 8.84 -12.18
C ILE A 17 -5.29 9.42 -12.81
N PRO A 18 -4.89 10.66 -12.45
CA PRO A 18 -3.65 11.28 -12.92
C PRO A 18 -2.43 10.39 -12.71
N LYS A 19 -1.52 10.34 -13.70
CA LYS A 19 -0.29 9.54 -13.64
C LYS A 19 0.55 9.86 -12.39
N GLU A 20 0.62 11.14 -12.05
CA GLU A 20 1.34 11.65 -10.87
C GLU A 20 0.83 11.05 -9.56
N TRP A 21 -0.49 10.79 -9.48
CA TRP A 21 -1.11 10.23 -8.28
C TRP A 21 -0.91 8.72 -8.21
N ARG A 22 -0.98 8.04 -9.36
CA ARG A 22 -0.70 6.60 -9.47
C ARG A 22 0.76 6.26 -9.21
N ALA A 23 1.70 7.17 -9.49
CA ALA A 23 3.13 6.94 -9.24
C ALA A 23 3.46 6.70 -7.76
N GLY A 24 2.62 7.15 -6.83
CA GLY A 24 2.77 6.88 -5.40
C GLY A 24 2.15 5.55 -4.93
N PHE A 25 1.51 4.79 -5.82
CA PHE A 25 0.88 3.52 -5.48
C PHE A 25 1.74 2.34 -5.95
N ASP A 26 2.01 1.38 -5.07
CA ASP A 26 2.78 0.15 -5.35
C ASP A 26 1.88 -0.96 -5.94
N THR A 27 0.76 -0.60 -6.55
CA THR A 27 -0.30 -1.52 -6.97
C THR A 27 -1.16 -0.93 -8.08
N GLU A 28 -1.66 -1.80 -8.96
CA GLU A 28 -2.66 -1.45 -9.97
C GLU A 28 -4.09 -1.70 -9.47
N ASP A 29 -4.25 -2.47 -8.39
CA ASP A 29 -5.54 -2.76 -7.78
C ASP A 29 -6.00 -1.59 -6.91
N LEU A 30 -7.26 -1.20 -7.07
CA LEU A 30 -7.91 -0.15 -6.29
C LEU A 30 -9.12 -0.71 -5.54
N ILE A 31 -9.30 -0.24 -4.30
CA ILE A 31 -10.50 -0.48 -3.50
C ILE A 31 -11.42 0.72 -3.71
N MET A 32 -12.67 0.46 -4.11
CA MET A 32 -13.71 1.47 -4.22
C MET A 32 -14.76 1.24 -3.12
N VAL A 33 -14.98 2.25 -2.29
CA VAL A 33 -15.98 2.22 -1.22
C VAL A 33 -17.08 3.22 -1.57
N LEU A 34 -18.29 2.71 -1.78
CA LEU A 34 -19.47 3.56 -1.95
C LEU A 34 -20.00 3.95 -0.57
N LYS A 35 -20.11 5.26 -0.34
CA LYS A 35 -20.82 5.86 0.78
C LYS A 35 -22.05 6.61 0.25
N ASP A 36 -22.92 7.06 1.14
CA ASP A 36 -24.21 7.67 0.79
C ASP A 36 -24.09 8.82 -0.22
N ASP A 37 -23.05 9.64 -0.14
CA ASP A 37 -22.84 10.85 -0.97
C ASP A 37 -21.57 10.83 -1.82
N ARG A 38 -20.70 9.82 -1.67
CA ARG A 38 -19.38 9.81 -2.31
C ARG A 38 -18.80 8.42 -2.53
N ILE A 39 -17.83 8.35 -3.43
CA ILE A 39 -16.98 7.17 -3.62
C ILE A 39 -15.59 7.51 -3.09
N GLU A 40 -15.10 6.70 -2.17
CA GLU A 40 -13.72 6.76 -1.69
C GLU A 40 -12.89 5.69 -2.42
N ILE A 41 -11.70 6.07 -2.91
CA ILE A 41 -10.82 5.20 -3.70
C ILE A 41 -9.48 5.10 -2.98
N TYR A 42 -9.02 3.87 -2.74
CA TYR A 42 -7.75 3.57 -2.08
C TYR A 42 -6.90 2.62 -2.94
N PRO A 43 -5.57 2.75 -2.95
CA PRO A 43 -4.72 1.68 -3.45
C PRO A 43 -4.90 0.43 -2.58
N LYS A 44 -5.03 -0.73 -3.21
CA LYS A 44 -5.00 -2.01 -2.49
C LYS A 44 -3.57 -2.28 -2.08
N VAL A 45 -3.21 -1.83 -0.88
CA VAL A 45 -1.95 -2.19 -0.22
C VAL A 45 -1.97 -3.68 0.12
N SER A 46 -1.48 -4.50 -0.81
CA SER A 46 -1.16 -5.89 -0.50
C SER A 46 0.13 -5.89 0.31
N ASN A 47 0.05 -5.91 1.64
CA ASN A 47 1.09 -6.60 2.40
C ASN A 47 0.70 -6.93 3.85
N VAL A 48 -0.26 -7.85 4.00
CA VAL A 48 -0.25 -8.72 5.18
C VAL A 48 0.84 -9.79 5.02
N SER A 49 1.22 -10.17 3.79
CA SER A 49 2.28 -11.16 3.51
C SER A 49 3.68 -10.74 3.97
N LYS A 50 4.04 -9.46 3.96
CA LYS A 50 5.30 -8.95 4.54
C LYS A 50 5.34 -9.08 6.07
N LEU A 51 4.20 -9.33 6.71
CA LEU A 51 4.07 -9.50 8.16
C LEU A 51 3.98 -10.98 8.57
N ILE A 52 3.70 -11.88 7.62
CA ILE A 52 3.71 -13.32 7.86
C ILE A 52 5.18 -13.74 7.89
N ASP A 53 5.62 -14.29 9.03
CA ASP A 53 7.00 -14.68 9.33
C ASP A 53 8.03 -13.55 9.53
N SER A 54 7.60 -12.29 9.66
CA SER A 54 8.50 -11.18 10.04
C SER A 54 8.65 -11.07 11.56
N VAL A 55 9.86 -10.78 12.03
CA VAL A 55 10.14 -10.43 13.43
C VAL A 55 10.62 -8.98 13.49
N GLU A 56 10.00 -8.17 14.35
CA GLU A 56 10.52 -6.84 14.68
C GLU A 56 11.73 -6.99 15.62
N VAL A 57 12.84 -6.35 15.25
CA VAL A 57 14.06 -6.27 16.07
C VAL A 57 14.45 -4.80 16.23
N ASP A 58 14.86 -4.42 17.45
CA ASP A 58 15.26 -3.04 17.74
C ASP A 58 16.53 -2.63 16.98
N GLU A 59 17.46 -3.58 16.77
CA GLU A 59 18.66 -3.42 15.94
C GLU A 59 18.94 -4.72 15.16
N LEU A 60 19.34 -4.58 13.89
CA LEU A 60 19.80 -5.69 13.05
C LEU A 60 21.27 -5.99 13.39
N PRO A 61 21.60 -7.18 13.93
CA PRO A 61 22.99 -7.57 14.14
C PRO A 61 23.70 -7.74 12.79
N ASP A 62 24.97 -7.32 12.71
CA ASP A 62 25.81 -7.52 11.52
C ASP A 62 26.15 -9.00 11.29
N ASP A 63 26.10 -9.85 12.34
CA ASP A 63 26.35 -11.30 12.26
C ASP A 63 25.04 -12.11 12.14
N TRP A 64 24.92 -12.82 11.02
CA TRP A 64 23.85 -13.75 10.74
C TRP A 64 23.67 -14.85 11.80
N HIS A 65 24.76 -15.36 12.40
CA HIS A 65 24.69 -16.42 13.41
C HIS A 65 24.13 -15.90 14.74
N GLU A 66 24.46 -14.66 15.11
CA GLU A 66 23.91 -14.01 16.28
C GLU A 66 22.41 -13.78 16.15
N LEU A 67 21.96 -13.28 15.00
CA LEU A 67 20.55 -13.09 14.70
C LEU A 67 19.78 -14.43 14.80
N LYS A 68 20.33 -15.50 14.25
CA LYS A 68 19.70 -16.83 14.29
C LYS A 68 19.55 -17.37 15.72
N ARG A 69 20.56 -17.20 16.58
CA ARG A 69 20.47 -17.60 18.01
C ARG A 69 19.39 -16.81 18.74
N LYS A 70 19.33 -15.48 18.53
CA LYS A 70 18.34 -14.61 19.17
C LYS A 70 16.90 -14.96 18.76
N ILE A 71 16.65 -15.19 17.47
CA ILE A 71 15.31 -15.47 16.95
C ILE A 71 14.84 -16.89 17.30
N TYR A 72 15.69 -17.90 17.11
CA TYR A 72 15.25 -19.30 17.19
C TYR A 72 15.41 -19.93 18.59
N ARG A 73 15.97 -19.23 19.59
CA ARG A 73 16.30 -19.78 20.93
C ARG A 73 16.99 -21.16 20.88
N LEU A 74 17.84 -21.36 19.86
CA LEU A 74 18.76 -22.51 19.72
C LEU A 74 20.06 -22.20 20.45
#